data_AF-A0A9D6VEZ8-F1
#
_entry.id   AF-A0A9D6VEZ8-F1
#
_cell.length_a   1.000
_cell.length_b   1.000
_cell.length_c   1.000
_cell.angle_alpha   90.00
_cell.angle_beta   90.00
_cell.angle_gamma   90.00
#
_symmetry.space_group_name_H-M   'P 1'
#
loop_
_entity.id
_entity.type
_entity.pdbx_description
1 polymer ?
#
loop_
_entity_poly.entity_id
_entity_poly.type
_entity_poly.pdbx_seq_one_letter_code
_entity_poly.pdbx_strand_id
1 'polypeptide(L)'
;MKPLRFLGTACRDLAAFPELVRRQAGYELFMVQVGREPLDFKPLPTVGSGAYEIRIRDAAGAFRVVYVAKFEKAVYVLHAFQKKTPKTSRANIDLAVQRYKLIGGQS
;
A
#
# COMPACT_ATOMS: atom_id res chain seq x y z
N MET A 1 -2.17 -17.64 -6.27
CA MET A 1 -1.68 -16.50 -5.47
C MET A 1 -1.05 -15.49 -6.41
N LYS A 2 -1.49 -14.23 -6.42
CA LYS A 2 -0.87 -13.17 -7.24
C LYS A 2 0.49 -12.78 -6.65
N PRO A 3 1.55 -12.58 -7.45
CA PRO A 3 2.82 -12.08 -6.93
C PRO A 3 2.69 -10.61 -6.48
N LEU A 4 3.49 -10.21 -5.49
CA LEU A 4 3.67 -8.78 -5.15
C LEU A 4 4.70 -8.16 -6.09
N ARG A 5 4.39 -6.95 -6.58
CA ARG A 5 5.33 -6.11 -7.32
C ARG A 5 5.45 -4.77 -6.60
N PHE A 6 6.62 -4.48 -6.06
CA PHE A 6 6.90 -3.22 -5.38
C PHE A 6 7.38 -2.17 -6.38
N LEU A 7 6.88 -0.95 -6.24
CA LEU A 7 7.21 0.18 -7.11
C LEU A 7 8.16 1.13 -6.37
N GLY A 8 9.24 1.53 -7.05
CA GLY A 8 10.24 2.44 -6.50
C GLY A 8 10.79 1.96 -5.15
N THR A 9 10.73 2.81 -4.14
CA THR A 9 11.25 2.54 -2.79
C THR A 9 10.30 1.73 -1.90
N ALA A 10 9.09 1.40 -2.35
CA ALA A 10 8.04 0.85 -1.48
C ALA A 10 8.46 -0.42 -0.71
N CYS A 11 9.29 -1.29 -1.31
CA CYS A 11 9.82 -2.46 -0.64
C CYS A 11 10.76 -2.08 0.52
N ARG A 12 11.68 -1.13 0.28
CA ARG A 12 12.62 -0.62 1.28
C ARG A 12 11.88 0.12 2.40
N ASP A 13 10.92 0.96 2.04
CA ASP A 13 10.15 1.74 3.00
C ASP A 13 9.31 0.83 3.92
N LEU A 14 8.70 -0.22 3.38
CA LEU A 14 8.01 -1.24 4.17
C LEU A 14 8.99 -2.04 5.04
N ALA A 15 10.17 -2.38 4.51
CA ALA A 15 11.18 -3.12 5.26
C ALA A 15 11.74 -2.33 6.47
N ALA A 16 11.70 -1.00 6.39
CA ALA A 16 12.11 -0.07 7.45
C ALA A 16 11.04 0.15 8.54
N PHE A 17 9.83 -0.42 8.40
CA PHE A 17 8.84 -0.38 9.46
C PHE A 17 9.32 -1.14 10.71
N PRO A 18 8.82 -0.77 11.91
CA PRO A 18 9.02 -1.57 13.11
C PRO A 18 8.61 -3.02 12.86
N GLU A 19 9.28 -3.97 13.52
CA GLU A 19 9.15 -5.40 13.22
C GLU A 19 7.70 -5.89 13.22
N LEU A 20 6.92 -5.53 14.25
CA LEU A 20 5.51 -5.93 14.36
C LEU A 20 4.65 -5.36 13.23
N VAL A 21 4.86 -4.09 12.88
CA VAL A 21 4.17 -3.41 11.78
C VAL A 21 4.54 -4.04 10.44
N ARG A 22 5.82 -4.34 10.22
CA ARG A 22 6.30 -5.00 9.00
C ARG A 22 5.69 -6.39 8.86
N ARG A 23 5.63 -7.16 9.94
CA ARG A 23 5.03 -8.50 9.96
C ARG A 23 3.53 -8.43 9.65
N GLN A 24 2.81 -7.51 10.28
CA GLN A 24 1.40 -7.29 10.00
C GLN A 24 1.18 -6.87 8.54
N ALA A 25 1.94 -5.89 8.04
CA ALA A 25 1.86 -5.46 6.64
C ALA A 25 2.10 -6.61 5.65
N GLY A 26 3.08 -7.48 5.92
CA GLY A 26 3.33 -8.67 5.12
C GLY A 26 2.16 -9.65 5.13
N TYR A 27 1.55 -9.90 6.29
CA TYR A 27 0.36 -10.75 6.41
C TYR A 27 -0.84 -10.17 5.67
N GLU A 28 -1.14 -8.88 5.84
CA GLU A 28 -2.25 -8.23 5.15
C GLU A 28 -2.06 -8.23 3.63
N LEU A 29 -0.82 -8.00 3.15
CA LEU A 29 -0.51 -8.12 1.72
C LEU A 29 -0.67 -9.56 1.22
N PHE A 30 -0.27 -10.55 2.01
CA PHE A 30 -0.48 -11.96 1.67
C PHE A 30 -1.98 -12.29 1.53
N MET A 31 -2.83 -11.77 2.42
CA MET A 31 -4.29 -11.91 2.30
C MET A 31 -4.77 -11.39 0.94
N VAL A 32 -4.31 -10.22 0.51
CA VAL A 32 -4.62 -9.68 -0.83
C VAL A 32 -4.11 -10.59 -1.95
N GLN A 33 -2.90 -11.16 -1.83
CA GLN A 33 -2.34 -12.06 -2.84
C GLN A 33 -3.17 -13.35 -3.04
N VAL A 34 -3.86 -13.82 -2.00
CA VAL A 34 -4.76 -14.98 -2.06
C VAL A 34 -6.22 -14.60 -2.30
N GLY A 35 -6.51 -13.33 -2.63
CA GLY A 35 -7.85 -12.85 -2.97
C GLY A 35 -8.75 -12.59 -1.76
N ARG A 36 -8.17 -12.45 -0.56
CA ARG A 36 -8.87 -12.05 0.66
C ARG A 36 -8.70 -10.54 0.88
N GLU A 37 -9.61 -9.95 1.64
CA GLU A 37 -9.50 -8.56 2.04
C GLU A 37 -8.59 -8.40 3.28
N PRO A 38 -7.83 -7.30 3.37
CA PRO A 38 -7.14 -6.94 4.60
C PRO A 38 -8.11 -6.67 5.75
N LEU A 39 -7.63 -6.77 6.98
CA LEU A 39 -8.45 -6.50 8.17
C LEU A 39 -8.90 -5.04 8.29
N ASP A 40 -7.99 -4.10 8.03
CA ASP A 40 -8.28 -2.66 8.04
C ASP A 40 -7.71 -1.99 6.78
N PHE A 41 -8.61 -1.64 5.85
CA PHE A 41 -8.25 -0.95 4.62
C PHE A 41 -9.34 0.04 4.17
N LYS A 42 -8.97 0.95 3.26
CA LYS A 42 -9.91 1.88 2.63
C LYS A 42 -9.63 2.04 1.14
N PRO A 43 -10.66 2.26 0.30
CA PRO A 43 -10.45 2.68 -1.08
C PRO A 43 -9.75 4.04 -1.12
N LEU A 44 -8.84 4.20 -2.07
CA LEU A 44 -8.06 5.43 -2.27
C LEU A 44 -8.26 5.96 -3.72
N PRO A 45 -9.48 6.42 -4.06
CA PRO A 45 -9.83 6.79 -5.44
C PRO A 45 -9.03 7.98 -5.97
N THR A 46 -8.46 8.79 -5.07
CA THR A 46 -7.54 9.89 -5.43
C THR A 46 -6.24 9.41 -6.08
N VAL A 47 -5.85 8.15 -5.87
CA VAL A 47 -4.69 7.53 -6.54
C VAL A 47 -5.08 6.91 -7.88
N GLY A 48 -6.23 6.23 -7.93
CA GLY A 48 -6.78 5.64 -9.12
C GLY A 48 -7.76 4.51 -8.83
N SER A 49 -8.50 4.08 -9.86
CA SER A 49 -9.45 2.97 -9.75
C SER A 49 -8.77 1.68 -9.24
N GLY A 50 -9.36 1.05 -8.22
CA GLY A 50 -8.85 -0.17 -7.60
C GLY A 50 -7.58 0.03 -6.74
N ALA A 51 -7.23 1.26 -6.40
CA ALA A 51 -6.22 1.58 -5.39
C ALA A 51 -6.84 1.57 -3.99
N TYR A 52 -6.13 1.00 -3.03
CA TYR A 52 -6.53 0.88 -1.63
C TYR A 52 -5.35 1.20 -0.72
N GLU A 53 -5.65 1.63 0.51
CA GLU A 53 -4.67 1.74 1.59
C GLU A 53 -4.97 0.73 2.70
N ILE A 54 -3.97 -0.09 3.07
CA ILE A 54 -3.98 -0.87 4.32
C ILE A 54 -3.58 0.07 5.45
N ARG A 55 -4.30 0.02 6.57
CA ARG A 55 -4.11 0.89 7.72
C ARG A 55 -3.65 0.06 8.91
N ILE A 56 -2.42 0.31 9.36
CA ILE A 56 -1.85 -0.34 10.53
C ILE A 56 -1.61 0.74 11.59
N ARG A 57 -1.85 0.42 12.85
CA ARG A 57 -1.58 1.30 13.98
C ARG A 57 -1.03 0.48 15.14
N ASP A 58 0.02 0.97 15.76
CA ASP A 58 0.59 0.44 16.98
C ASP A 58 1.11 1.58 17.88
N ALA A 59 1.87 1.24 18.91
CA ALA A 59 2.51 2.20 19.80
C ALA A 59 3.55 3.10 19.09
N ALA A 60 4.16 2.64 17.99
CA ALA A 60 5.10 3.41 17.19
C ALA A 60 4.41 4.39 16.23
N GLY A 61 3.10 4.24 16.00
CA GLY A 61 2.29 5.23 15.29
C GLY A 61 1.33 4.61 14.28
N ALA A 62 1.01 5.36 13.23
CA ALA A 62 0.10 4.92 12.17
C ALA A 62 0.85 4.73 10.85
N PHE A 63 0.71 3.57 10.24
CA PHE A 63 1.42 3.16 9.02
C PHE A 63 0.42 2.85 7.91
N ARG A 64 0.80 3.13 6.67
CA ARG A 64 -0.03 2.93 5.50
C ARG A 64 0.75 2.18 4.43
N VAL A 65 0.08 1.23 3.79
CA VAL A 65 0.57 0.55 2.60
C VAL A 65 -0.46 0.73 1.49
N VAL A 66 -0.07 1.43 0.43
CA VAL A 66 -0.92 1.71 -0.74
C VAL A 66 -0.67 0.64 -1.79
N TYR A 67 -1.74 -0.02 -2.25
CA TYR A 67 -1.65 -1.10 -3.22
C TYR A 67 -2.78 -1.08 -4.27
N VAL A 68 -2.59 -1.84 -5.34
CA VAL A 68 -3.58 -2.07 -6.40
C VAL A 68 -3.65 -3.56 -6.70
N ALA A 69 -4.85 -4.15 -6.55
CA ALA A 69 -5.08 -5.59 -6.74
C ALA A 69 -6.02 -5.93 -7.91
N LYS A 70 -6.52 -4.93 -8.64
CA LYS A 70 -7.46 -5.13 -9.76
C LYS A 70 -6.85 -5.85 -10.98
N PHE A 71 -5.53 -5.79 -11.13
CA PHE A 71 -4.85 -6.42 -12.26
C PHE A 71 -4.67 -7.92 -12.01
N GLU A 72 -4.87 -8.75 -13.03
CA GLU A 72 -4.71 -10.21 -12.91
C GLU A 72 -3.25 -10.61 -12.63
N LYS A 73 -2.30 -9.89 -13.24
CA LYS A 73 -0.87 -10.21 -13.24
C LYS A 73 -0.20 -10.16 -11.86
N ALA A 74 -0.58 -9.22 -11.00
CA ALA A 74 0.09 -8.96 -9.74
C ALA A 74 -0.72 -8.06 -8.81
N VAL A 75 -0.37 -8.09 -7.52
CA VAL A 75 -0.71 -7.02 -6.58
C VAL A 75 0.44 -6.03 -6.59
N TYR A 76 0.17 -4.78 -6.95
CA TYR A 76 1.18 -3.73 -7.04
C TYR A 76 1.21 -2.91 -5.76
N VAL A 77 2.33 -2.90 -5.04
CA VAL A 77 2.54 -2.05 -3.87
C VAL A 77 3.16 -0.75 -4.33
N LEU A 78 2.39 0.33 -4.26
CA LEU A 78 2.76 1.64 -4.77
C LEU A 78 3.60 2.41 -3.75
N HIS A 79 3.25 2.35 -2.48
CA HIS A 79 3.93 3.14 -1.45
C HIS A 79 3.73 2.56 -0.06
N ALA A 80 4.70 2.76 0.83
CA ALA A 80 4.61 2.40 2.24
C ALA A 80 5.21 3.54 3.08
N PHE A 81 4.47 4.02 4.08
CA PHE A 81 4.95 5.14 4.90
C PHE A 81 4.32 5.16 6.30
N GLN A 82 5.02 5.78 7.24
CA GLN A 82 4.50 6.17 8.55
C GLN A 82 3.87 7.56 8.47
N LYS A 83 2.64 7.71 8.95
CA LYS A 83 1.98 9.00 9.10
C LYS A 83 2.62 9.76 10.27
N LYS A 84 3.16 10.94 9.97
CA LYS A 84 3.60 11.91 10.98
C LYS A 84 2.47 12.85 11.42
N THR A 85 1.39 12.93 10.66
CA THR A 85 0.25 13.83 10.91
C THR A 85 -1.10 13.13 10.67
N PRO A 86 -2.23 13.66 11.21
CA PRO A 86 -3.54 13.02 11.06
C PRO A 86 -4.05 12.91 9.62
N LYS A 87 -3.67 13.83 8.72
CA LYS A 87 -4.01 13.77 7.29
C LYS A 87 -2.84 13.17 6.51
N THR A 88 -3.13 12.28 5.55
CA THR A 88 -2.10 11.81 4.62
C THR A 88 -1.60 13.01 3.81
N SER A 89 -0.29 13.25 3.81
CA SER A 89 0.25 14.42 3.11
C SER A 89 0.03 14.32 1.61
N ARG A 90 -0.15 15.46 0.96
CA ARG A 90 -0.36 15.54 -0.48
C ARG A 90 0.77 14.86 -1.27
N ALA A 91 2.02 15.03 -0.82
CA ALA A 91 3.19 14.39 -1.40
C ALA A 91 3.12 12.85 -1.42
N ASN A 92 2.58 12.20 -0.37
CA ASN A 92 2.44 10.75 -0.36
C ASN A 92 1.38 10.26 -1.36
N ILE A 93 0.30 11.03 -1.52
CA ILE A 93 -0.74 10.75 -2.52
C ILE A 93 -0.17 10.95 -3.94
N ASP A 94 0.51 12.07 -4.19
CA ASP A 94 1.07 12.37 -5.51
C ASP A 94 2.10 11.33 -5.94
N LEU A 95 2.95 10.86 -5.02
CA LEU A 95 3.89 9.77 -5.30
C LEU A 95 3.17 8.46 -5.65
N ALA A 96 2.08 8.13 -4.95
CA ALA A 96 1.28 6.96 -5.27
C ALA A 96 0.58 7.11 -6.64
N VAL A 97 0.05 8.29 -6.98
CA VAL A 97 -0.52 8.60 -8.31
C VAL A 97 0.54 8.42 -9.41
N GLN A 98 1.74 8.96 -9.22
CA GLN A 98 2.84 8.81 -10.18
C GLN A 98 3.17 7.33 -10.42
N ARG A 99 3.29 6.54 -9.34
CA ARG A 99 3.58 5.10 -9.43
C ARG A 99 2.42 4.29 -10.00
N TYR A 100 1.17 4.71 -9.79
CA TYR A 100 -0.01 4.09 -10.39
C TYR A 100 -0.01 4.20 -11.93
N LYS A 101 0.46 5.32 -12.48
CA LYS A 101 0.59 5.49 -13.93
C LYS A 101 1.60 4.50 -14.55
N LEU A 102 2.65 4.13 -13.81
CA LEU A 102 3.68 3.18 -14.28
C LEU A 102 3.16 1.75 -14.47
N ILE A 103 2.04 1.39 -13.82
CA ILE A 103 1.45 0.05 -13.92
C ILE A 103 0.30 -0.01 -14.95
N GLY A 104 0.21 1.00 -15.83
CA GLY A 104 -0.81 1.07 -16.89
C GLY A 104 -2.18 1.57 -16.40
N GLY A 105 -2.25 2.14 -15.20
CA GLY A 105 -3.45 2.77 -14.71
C GLY A 105 -3.68 4.12 -15.40
N GLN A 106 -4.70 4.21 -16.26
CA GLN A 106 -5.25 5.51 -16.66
C GLN A 106 -5.99 6.10 -15.45
N SER A 107 -5.71 7.37 -15.16
CA SER A 107 -6.29 8.14 -14.05
C SER A 107 -7.77 8.40 -14.28
#